data_AF-A0A1B6JG62-F1
#
_entry.id   AF-A0A1B6JG62-F1
#
_cell.length_a   1.000
_cell.length_b   1.000
_cell.length_c   1.000
_cell.angle_alpha   90.00
_cell.angle_beta   90.00
_cell.angle_gamma   90.00
#
_symmetry.space_group_name_H-M   'P 1'
#
loop_
_entity.id
_entity.type
_entity.pdbx_description
1 polymer ?
#
loop_
_entity_poly.entity_id
_entity_poly.type
_entity_poly.pdbx_seq_one_letter_code
_entity_poly.pdbx_strand_id
1 'polypeptide(L)'
;DLFVPQIEWSGEEMDALLRGIERHGHGNWSAILSEEADVFHAKRRVIDLVNKYKQYLKASSFYTAEKREWLYVDADGNPKLNYMNEPIVYVEKFPYTVATKIAKRLKLEEGEATEIVVQSAHDLGSIHYYRVVLNEGRFNIKKVVPIH
;
A
#
# COMPACT_ATOMS: atom_id res chain seq x y z
N ASP A 1 8.39 -21.70 -20.78
CA ASP A 1 8.59 -20.87 -19.58
C ASP A 1 9.73 -21.37 -18.73
N LEU A 2 10.90 -20.73 -18.86
CA LEU A 2 12.02 -20.96 -17.96
C LEU A 2 11.92 -19.92 -16.84
N PHE A 3 11.75 -20.38 -15.61
CA PHE A 3 11.84 -19.56 -14.42
C PHE A 3 13.27 -19.02 -14.33
N VAL A 4 13.49 -17.78 -14.75
CA VAL A 4 14.79 -17.11 -14.57
C VAL A 4 14.85 -16.70 -13.10
N PRO A 5 15.81 -17.21 -12.31
CA PRO A 5 15.92 -16.84 -10.91
C PRO A 5 16.09 -15.32 -10.80
N GLN A 6 15.28 -14.71 -9.94
CA GLN A 6 15.31 -13.27 -9.71
C GLN A 6 16.67 -12.90 -9.11
N ILE A 7 17.46 -12.10 -9.82
CA ILE A 7 18.75 -11.62 -9.33
C ILE A 7 18.50 -10.66 -8.17
N GLU A 8 18.90 -11.06 -6.96
CA GLU A 8 18.79 -10.25 -5.76
C GLU A 8 19.55 -8.93 -5.90
N TRP A 9 19.04 -7.87 -5.29
CA TRP A 9 19.66 -6.55 -5.31
C TRP A 9 20.58 -6.40 -4.11
N SER A 10 21.84 -6.05 -4.36
CA SER A 10 22.76 -5.70 -3.28
C SER A 10 22.47 -4.28 -2.73
N GLY A 11 23.03 -3.98 -1.56
CA GLY A 11 23.01 -2.62 -1.01
C GLY A 11 23.75 -1.63 -1.91
N GLU A 12 24.91 -2.04 -2.44
CA GLU A 12 25.72 -1.22 -3.34
C GLU A 12 24.99 -0.87 -4.65
N GLU A 13 24.25 -1.82 -5.22
CA GLU A 13 23.39 -1.55 -6.39
C GLU A 13 22.26 -0.57 -6.05
N MET A 14 21.70 -0.64 -4.84
CA MET A 14 20.69 0.31 -4.40
C MET A 14 21.28 1.71 -4.23
N ASP A 15 22.46 1.82 -3.63
CA ASP A 15 23.14 3.10 -3.43
C ASP A 15 23.56 3.72 -4.78
N ALA A 16 24.08 2.91 -5.71
CA ALA A 16 24.38 3.35 -7.08
C ALA A 16 23.13 3.85 -7.81
N LEU A 17 22.00 3.15 -7.67
CA LEU A 17 20.72 3.59 -8.22
C LEU A 17 20.29 4.96 -7.66
N LEU A 18 20.39 5.16 -6.33
CA LEU A 18 20.00 6.42 -5.70
C LEU A 18 20.94 7.57 -6.09
N ARG A 19 22.25 7.35 -6.06
CA ARG A 19 23.24 8.36 -6.50
C ARG A 19 23.06 8.72 -7.98
N GLY A 20 22.80 7.74 -8.84
CA GLY A 20 22.55 7.97 -10.25
C GLY A 20 21.29 8.81 -10.48
N ILE A 21 20.22 8.57 -9.72
CA ILE A 21 19.00 9.41 -9.77
C ILE A 21 19.29 10.83 -9.29
N GLU A 22 20.07 11.00 -8.23
CA GLU A 22 20.46 12.32 -7.73
C GLU A 22 21.28 13.11 -8.77
N ARG A 23 22.21 12.44 -9.46
CA ARG A 23 23.09 13.06 -10.46
C ARG A 23 22.39 13.36 -11.79
N HIS A 24 21.64 12.41 -12.33
CA HIS A 24 21.03 12.52 -13.67
C HIS A 24 19.56 12.95 -13.65
N GLY A 25 18.91 12.87 -12.49
CA GLY A 25 17.47 13.08 -12.38
C GLY A 25 16.64 11.83 -12.68
N HIS A 26 15.41 11.84 -12.18
CA HIS A 26 14.45 10.76 -12.39
C HIS A 26 14.07 10.60 -13.86
N GLY A 27 14.13 9.37 -14.38
CA GLY A 27 13.79 9.07 -15.79
C GLY A 27 15.00 8.74 -16.67
N ASN A 28 16.20 9.15 -16.27
CA ASN A 28 17.44 8.96 -17.02
C ASN A 28 18.10 7.59 -16.75
N TRP A 29 17.30 6.54 -16.76
CA TRP A 29 17.69 5.19 -16.35
C TRP A 29 18.80 4.56 -17.18
N SER A 30 18.81 4.82 -18.49
CA SER A 30 19.86 4.31 -19.38
C SER A 30 21.22 4.94 -19.08
N ALA A 31 21.24 6.24 -18.75
CA ALA A 31 22.46 6.93 -18.35
C ALA A 31 22.98 6.38 -17.00
N ILE A 32 22.07 6.19 -16.04
CA ILE A 32 22.40 5.61 -14.73
C ILE A 32 22.97 4.19 -14.86
N LEU A 33 22.33 3.34 -15.66
CA LEU A 33 22.80 1.97 -15.90
C LEU A 33 24.17 1.93 -16.57
N SER A 34 24.44 2.87 -17.49
CA SER A 34 25.71 2.94 -18.21
C SER A 34 26.83 3.50 -17.33
N GLU A 35 26.56 4.48 -16.48
CA GLU A 35 27.57 5.13 -15.64
C GLU A 35 28.02 4.21 -14.50
N GLU A 36 27.09 3.50 -13.87
CA GLU A 36 27.36 2.62 -12.72
C GLU A 36 27.37 1.12 -13.17
N ALA A 37 27.71 0.86 -14.44
CA ALA A 37 27.65 -0.48 -15.04
C ALA A 37 28.53 -1.52 -14.31
N ASP A 38 29.63 -1.06 -13.71
CA ASP A 38 30.55 -1.92 -12.94
C ASP A 38 30.00 -2.30 -11.55
N VAL A 39 29.03 -1.52 -11.03
CA VAL A 39 28.38 -1.77 -9.73
C VAL A 39 27.13 -2.63 -9.94
N PHE A 40 26.38 -2.38 -11.01
CA PHE A 40 25.22 -3.18 -11.35
C PHE A 40 25.60 -4.58 -11.80
N HIS A 41 24.78 -5.57 -11.41
CA HIS A 41 24.95 -6.91 -11.95
C HIS A 41 24.83 -6.87 -13.48
N ALA A 42 25.73 -7.53 -14.21
CA ALA A 42 25.85 -7.43 -15.68
C ALA A 42 24.58 -7.77 -16.49
N LYS A 43 23.59 -8.42 -15.86
CA LYS A 43 22.28 -8.75 -16.44
C LYS A 43 21.18 -7.72 -16.13
N ARG A 44 21.47 -6.67 -15.36
CA ARG A 44 20.50 -5.60 -15.06
C ARG A 44 20.14 -4.87 -16.34
N ARG A 45 18.85 -4.60 -16.49
CA ARG A 45 18.30 -3.80 -17.58
C ARG A 45 17.66 -2.56 -17.00
N VAL A 46 17.45 -1.57 -17.86
CA VAL A 46 16.75 -0.33 -17.52
C VAL A 46 15.43 -0.57 -16.77
N ILE A 47 14.63 -1.56 -17.22
CA ILE A 47 13.35 -1.88 -16.57
C ILE A 47 13.52 -2.38 -15.13
N ASP A 48 14.65 -3.01 -14.81
CA ASP A 48 14.92 -3.52 -13.47
C ASP A 48 15.18 -2.36 -12.51
N LEU A 49 15.91 -1.34 -12.93
CA LEU A 49 16.15 -0.10 -12.17
C LEU A 49 14.83 0.64 -11.91
N VAL A 50 14.00 0.79 -12.94
CA VAL A 50 12.66 1.40 -12.82
C VAL A 50 11.82 0.66 -11.79
N ASN A 51 11.74 -0.67 -11.90
CA ASN A 51 10.94 -1.48 -11.00
C ASN A 51 11.48 -1.46 -9.58
N LYS A 52 12.81 -1.52 -9.40
CA LYS A 52 13.44 -1.42 -8.09
C LYS A 52 13.18 -0.08 -7.44
N TYR A 53 13.33 1.03 -8.17
CA TYR A 53 13.05 2.35 -7.63
C TYR A 53 11.56 2.52 -7.25
N LYS A 54 10.64 1.99 -8.06
CA LYS A 54 9.21 1.95 -7.68
C LYS A 54 8.95 1.15 -6.39
N GLN A 55 9.63 0.01 -6.21
CA GLN A 55 9.55 -0.75 -4.98
C GLN A 55 10.13 0.01 -3.78
N TYR A 56 11.29 0.65 -3.97
CA TYR A 56 11.91 1.50 -2.96
C TYR A 56 11.00 2.66 -2.55
N LEU A 57 10.40 3.36 -3.50
CA LEU A 57 9.44 4.43 -3.22
C LEU A 57 8.23 3.91 -2.44
N LYS A 58 7.65 2.77 -2.85
CA LYS A 58 6.52 2.16 -2.11
C LYS A 58 6.91 1.80 -0.68
N ALA A 59 8.08 1.21 -0.49
CA ALA A 59 8.61 0.90 0.83
C ALA A 59 8.82 2.20 1.64
N SER A 60 9.50 3.19 1.06
CA SER A 60 9.73 4.50 1.67
C SER A 60 8.41 5.15 2.09
N SER A 61 7.43 5.27 1.19
CA SER A 61 6.11 5.82 1.51
C SER A 61 5.39 5.04 2.61
N PHE A 62 5.55 3.72 2.68
CA PHE A 62 5.01 2.92 3.78
C PHE A 62 5.70 3.22 5.12
N TYR A 63 7.02 3.37 5.12
CA TYR A 63 7.80 3.63 6.33
C TYR A 63 7.67 5.08 6.80
N THR A 64 7.64 6.05 5.90
CA THR A 64 7.55 7.49 6.20
C THR A 64 6.13 7.99 6.40
N ALA A 65 5.10 7.26 5.94
CA ALA A 65 3.71 7.66 6.20
C ALA A 65 3.46 7.77 7.71
N GLU A 66 2.98 8.94 8.13
CA GLU A 66 2.50 9.18 9.48
C GLU A 66 1.14 8.53 9.70
N LYS A 67 0.83 8.22 10.96
CA LYS A 67 -0.50 7.74 11.31
C LYS A 67 -1.49 8.90 11.25
N ARG A 68 -2.71 8.60 10.85
CA ARG A 68 -3.83 9.54 10.77
C ARG A 68 -5.06 8.92 11.42
N GLU A 69 -6.02 9.76 11.77
CA GLU A 69 -7.30 9.33 12.30
C GLU A 69 -8.26 8.96 11.17
N TRP A 70 -8.89 7.81 11.35
CA TRP A 70 -9.86 7.23 10.43
C TRP A 70 -11.13 6.85 11.17
N LEU A 71 -12.27 7.30 10.67
CA LEU A 71 -13.59 6.98 11.19
C LEU A 71 -14.13 5.74 10.50
N TYR A 72 -14.71 4.82 11.27
CA TYR A 72 -15.57 3.77 10.73
C TYR A 72 -16.95 4.37 10.51
N VAL A 73 -17.39 4.46 9.26
CA VAL A 73 -18.67 5.06 8.87
C VAL A 73 -19.59 4.02 8.23
N ASP A 74 -20.88 4.32 8.15
CA ASP A 74 -21.84 3.56 7.34
C ASP A 74 -21.83 3.99 5.87
N ALA A 75 -22.74 3.42 5.06
CA ALA A 75 -22.85 3.71 3.64
C ALA A 75 -23.25 5.17 3.34
N ASP A 76 -23.93 5.83 4.29
CA ASP A 76 -24.37 7.22 4.18
C ASP A 76 -23.30 8.20 4.70
N GLY A 77 -22.17 7.69 5.18
CA GLY A 77 -21.07 8.48 5.73
C GLY A 77 -21.27 8.88 7.19
N ASN A 78 -22.27 8.33 7.89
CA ASN A 78 -22.44 8.61 9.31
C ASN A 78 -21.46 7.76 10.16
N PRO A 79 -20.86 8.33 11.21
CA PRO A 79 -19.97 7.58 12.09
C PRO A 79 -20.69 6.42 12.78
N LYS A 80 -20.13 5.22 12.68
CA LYS A 80 -20.53 4.12 13.56
C LYS A 80 -20.03 4.39 14.97
N LEU A 81 -20.89 4.16 15.94
CA LEU A 81 -20.64 4.48 17.34
C LEU A 81 -20.21 3.25 18.14
N ASN A 82 -19.37 3.47 19.16
CA ASN A 82 -19.00 2.47 20.15
C ASN A 82 -20.12 2.31 21.20
N TYR A 83 -19.90 1.46 22.21
CA TYR A 83 -20.87 1.23 23.30
C TYR A 83 -21.10 2.45 24.21
N MET A 84 -20.23 3.47 24.15
CA MET A 84 -20.35 4.74 24.85
C MET A 84 -21.05 5.81 24.00
N ASN A 85 -21.58 5.45 22.82
CA ASN A 85 -22.20 6.38 21.87
C ASN A 85 -21.23 7.41 21.27
N GLU A 86 -19.94 7.07 21.17
CA GLU A 86 -18.89 7.90 20.58
C GLU A 86 -18.43 7.32 19.23
N PRO A 87 -18.00 8.15 18.26
CA PRO A 87 -17.45 7.68 16.98
C PRO A 87 -16.30 6.67 17.15
N ILE A 88 -16.34 5.58 16.38
CA ILE A 88 -15.25 4.61 16.35
C ILE A 88 -14.10 5.16 15.51
N VAL A 89 -13.00 5.54 16.17
CA VAL A 89 -11.78 6.07 15.55
C VAL A 89 -10.66 5.03 15.54
N TYR A 90 -9.92 4.96 14.43
CA TYR A 90 -8.69 4.19 14.29
C TYR A 90 -7.53 5.10 13.91
N VAL A 91 -6.40 4.97 14.61
CA VAL A 91 -5.17 5.72 14.32
C VAL A 91 -4.21 4.82 13.53
N GLU A 92 -4.14 5.01 12.23
CA GLU A 92 -3.36 4.17 11.31
C GLU A 92 -2.82 4.93 10.11
N LYS A 93 -1.79 4.38 9.46
CA LYS A 93 -1.19 4.99 8.26
C LYS A 93 -2.12 4.93 7.04
N PHE A 94 -2.83 3.81 6.88
CA PHE A 94 -3.57 3.50 5.67
C PHE A 94 -5.00 3.02 5.99
N PRO A 95 -5.99 3.44 5.17
CA PRO A 95 -7.38 3.04 5.36
C PRO A 95 -7.59 1.53 5.18
N TYR A 96 -6.76 0.88 4.35
CA TYR A 96 -6.78 -0.59 4.21
C TYR A 96 -6.44 -1.32 5.52
N THR A 97 -5.45 -0.81 6.27
CA THR A 97 -5.08 -1.35 7.59
C THR A 97 -6.23 -1.22 8.57
N VAL A 98 -6.93 -0.08 8.53
CA VAL A 98 -8.15 0.16 9.34
C VAL A 98 -9.24 -0.84 8.97
N ALA A 99 -9.54 -1.00 7.69
CA ALA A 99 -10.54 -1.97 7.22
C ALA A 99 -10.21 -3.40 7.66
N THR A 100 -8.93 -3.79 7.63
CA THR A 100 -8.48 -5.10 8.14
C THR A 100 -8.72 -5.25 9.65
N LYS A 101 -8.47 -4.20 10.44
CA LYS A 101 -8.74 -4.21 11.88
C LYS A 101 -10.22 -4.27 12.19
N ILE A 102 -11.05 -3.54 11.45
CA ILE A 102 -12.51 -3.59 11.56
C ILE A 102 -12.98 -5.01 11.23
N ALA A 103 -12.56 -5.57 10.10
CA ALA A 103 -12.92 -6.93 9.67
C ALA A 103 -12.62 -7.97 10.75
N LYS A 104 -11.45 -7.92 11.40
CA LYS A 104 -11.09 -8.83 12.50
C LYS A 104 -11.96 -8.67 13.76
N ARG A 105 -12.60 -7.52 13.93
CA ARG A 105 -13.53 -7.24 15.04
C ARG A 105 -14.97 -7.63 14.67
N LEU A 106 -15.30 -7.60 13.38
CA LEU A 106 -16.54 -8.16 12.87
C LEU A 106 -16.45 -9.68 13.01
N LYS A 107 -17.39 -10.28 13.75
CA LYS A 107 -17.48 -11.73 13.91
C LYS A 107 -18.15 -12.33 12.67
N LEU A 108 -17.51 -12.19 11.50
CA LEU A 108 -18.04 -12.69 10.25
C LEU A 108 -18.03 -14.22 10.22
N GLU A 109 -19.06 -14.79 9.63
CA GLU A 109 -19.14 -16.22 9.33
C GLU A 109 -18.46 -16.55 7.99
N GLU A 110 -18.14 -17.82 7.79
CA GLU A 110 -17.50 -18.31 6.56
C GLU A 110 -18.41 -18.06 5.33
N GLY A 111 -17.87 -17.42 4.29
CA GLY A 111 -18.60 -16.98 3.11
C GLY A 111 -19.40 -15.69 3.29
N GLU A 112 -19.51 -15.14 4.51
CA GLU A 112 -20.21 -13.88 4.76
C GLU A 112 -19.45 -12.70 4.14
N ALA A 113 -20.19 -11.84 3.44
CA ALA A 113 -19.67 -10.62 2.84
C ALA A 113 -20.22 -9.39 3.56
N THR A 114 -19.35 -8.43 3.85
CA THR A 114 -19.74 -7.15 4.44
C THR A 114 -19.00 -6.00 3.78
N GLU A 115 -19.54 -4.79 3.91
CA GLU A 115 -18.92 -3.56 3.44
C GLU A 115 -18.37 -2.78 4.63
N ILE A 116 -17.12 -2.34 4.50
CA ILE A 116 -16.44 -1.50 5.48
C ILE A 116 -16.10 -0.19 4.80
N VAL A 117 -16.62 0.90 5.34
CA VAL A 117 -16.36 2.25 4.86
C VAL A 117 -15.51 2.99 5.87
N VAL A 118 -14.41 3.58 5.39
CA VAL A 118 -13.43 4.28 6.22
C VAL A 118 -13.25 5.69 5.67
N GLN A 119 -13.49 6.69 6.51
CA GLN A 119 -13.34 8.11 6.17
C GLN A 119 -12.19 8.73 6.97
N SER A 120 -11.45 9.67 6.37
CA SER A 120 -10.47 10.44 7.14
C SER A 120 -11.17 11.43 8.08
N ALA A 121 -10.71 11.52 9.33
CA ALA A 121 -11.26 12.49 10.29
C ALA A 121 -10.93 13.95 9.93
N HIS A 122 -9.90 14.18 9.12
CA HIS A 122 -9.44 15.53 8.74
C HIS A 122 -9.80 15.92 7.30
N ASP A 123 -10.22 14.96 6.48
CA ASP A 123 -10.62 15.17 5.09
C ASP A 123 -11.88 14.36 4.79
N LEU A 124 -13.03 15.02 4.86
CA LEU A 124 -14.34 14.41 4.65
C LEU A 124 -14.51 13.87 3.22
N GLY A 125 -13.74 14.37 2.25
CA GLY A 125 -13.74 13.86 0.86
C GLY A 125 -12.95 12.56 0.69
N SER A 126 -12.06 12.22 1.62
CA SER A 126 -11.28 10.98 1.59
C SER A 126 -12.06 9.82 2.21
N ILE A 127 -12.96 9.23 1.43
CA ILE A 127 -13.74 8.03 1.79
C ILE A 127 -13.24 6.81 1.01
N HIS A 128 -13.05 5.69 1.71
CA HIS A 128 -12.57 4.44 1.13
C HIS A 128 -13.53 3.30 1.46
N TYR A 129 -13.98 2.60 0.43
CA TYR A 129 -14.93 1.49 0.52
C TYR A 129 -14.21 0.17 0.32
N TYR A 130 -14.51 -0.81 1.17
CA TYR A 130 -13.93 -2.14 1.10
C TYR A 130 -15.02 -3.20 1.20
N ARG A 131 -15.03 -4.13 0.25
CA ARG A 131 -15.78 -5.38 0.39
C ARG A 131 -14.89 -6.40 1.07
N VAL A 132 -15.39 -6.98 2.15
CA VAL A 132 -14.71 -7.99 2.96
C VAL A 132 -15.50 -9.28 2.91
N VAL A 133 -14.81 -10.40 2.64
CA VAL A 133 -15.38 -11.74 2.71
C VAL A 133 -14.44 -12.63 3.54
N LEU A 134 -14.98 -13.43 4.46
CA LEU A 134 -14.21 -14.45 5.15
C LEU A 134 -14.24 -15.75 4.32
N ASN A 135 -13.09 -16.14 3.77
CA ASN A 135 -12.94 -17.37 2.99
C ASN A 135 -11.79 -18.21 3.54
N GLU A 136 -12.05 -19.48 3.83
CA GLU A 136 -11.13 -20.47 4.39
C GLU A 136 -10.40 -19.92 5.64
N GLY A 137 -11.15 -19.24 6.52
CA GLY A 137 -10.57 -18.59 7.71
C GLY A 137 -9.66 -17.39 7.43
N ARG A 138 -9.64 -16.86 6.20
CA ARG A 138 -8.86 -15.67 5.82
C ARG A 138 -9.77 -14.57 5.27
N PHE A 139 -9.54 -13.33 5.71
CA PHE A 139 -10.25 -12.18 5.15
C PHE A 139 -9.71 -11.84 3.76
N ASN A 140 -10.58 -11.90 2.75
CA ASN A 140 -10.36 -11.33 1.43
C ASN A 140 -10.94 -9.91 1.40
N ILE A 141 -10.07 -8.90 1.37
CA ILE A 141 -10.44 -7.49 1.44
C ILE A 141 -10.12 -6.84 0.10
N LYS A 142 -11.13 -6.30 -0.58
CA LYS A 142 -10.97 -5.61 -1.86
C LYS A 142 -11.51 -4.19 -1.77
N LYS A 143 -10.71 -3.22 -2.22
CA LYS A 143 -11.20 -1.84 -2.40
C LYS A 143 -12.25 -1.84 -3.50
N VAL A 144 -13.38 -1.21 -3.24
CA VAL A 144 -14.49 -1.06 -4.21
C VAL A 144 -14.76 0.41 -4.47
N VAL A 145 -15.38 0.69 -5.61
CA VAL A 145 -15.92 2.01 -5.94
C VAL A 145 -17.44 1.91 -5.76
N PRO A 146 -18.07 2.77 -4.96
CA PRO A 146 -19.52 2.76 -4.79
C PRO A 146 -20.19 3.05 -6.13
N ILE A 147 -21.10 2.17 -6.56
CA ILE A 147 -21.96 2.40 -7.72
C ILE A 147 -23.05 3.36 -7.24
N HIS A 148 -23.02 4.61 -7.74
CA HIS A 148 -24.05 5.62 -7.49
C HIS A 148 -25.16 5.49 -8.54
#